data_AF-A0A511FDT7-F1
#
_entry.id   AF-A0A511FDT7-F1
#
_cell.length_a   1.000
_cell.length_b   1.000
_cell.length_c   1.000
_cell.angle_alpha   90.00
_cell.angle_beta   90.00
_cell.angle_gamma   90.00
#
_symmetry.space_group_name_H-M   'P 1'
#
loop_
_entity.id
_entity.type
_entity.pdbx_description
1 polymer ?
#
loop_
_entity_poly.entity_id
_entity_poly.type
_entity_poly.pdbx_seq_one_letter_code
_entity_poly.pdbx_strand_id
1 'polypeptide(L)'
;MSTMQGPGWRDYTADHTYWTGRQRGEYVEVVRLHSGTFAEEEIWGSYRSTGAAVGAAAQLAYLQGKADAERELKTRLHEVLDSIGLGALPVVAPDLTPHETAQLPADDLGSGR
;
A
#
# COMPACT_ATOMS: atom_id res chain seq x y z
N MET A 1 4.33 -34.56 -13.00
CA MET A 1 4.52 -34.50 -11.53
C MET A 1 4.31 -33.06 -11.09
N SER A 2 3.08 -32.67 -10.76
CA SER A 2 2.80 -31.35 -10.19
C SER A 2 3.08 -31.42 -8.70
N THR A 3 4.13 -30.75 -8.24
CA THR A 3 4.31 -30.48 -6.82
C THR A 3 3.15 -29.58 -6.38
N MET A 4 2.16 -30.16 -5.69
CA MET A 4 1.22 -29.40 -4.87
C MET A 4 2.06 -28.66 -3.81
N GLN A 5 2.44 -27.42 -4.12
CA GLN A 5 2.75 -26.43 -3.09
C GLN A 5 1.41 -26.18 -2.39
N GLY A 6 1.14 -26.93 -1.32
CA GLY A 6 0.04 -26.58 -0.42
C GLY A 6 0.22 -25.13 0.02
N PRO A 7 -0.87 -24.39 0.33
CA PRO A 7 -0.76 -23.02 0.81
C PRO A 7 0.16 -23.04 2.02
N GLY A 8 1.40 -22.59 1.81
CA GLY A 8 2.40 -22.57 2.85
C GLY A 8 1.85 -21.72 3.97
N TRP A 9 2.01 -22.16 5.21
CA TRP A 9 1.69 -21.44 6.45
C TRP A 9 2.48 -20.11 6.63
N ARG A 10 2.75 -19.39 5.54
CA ARG A 10 3.71 -18.29 5.41
C ARG A 10 3.19 -17.11 4.59
N ASP A 11 1.91 -17.08 4.23
CA ASP A 11 1.29 -15.86 3.72
C ASP A 11 0.90 -14.99 4.91
N TYR A 12 1.84 -14.15 5.35
CA TYR A 12 1.68 -13.31 6.54
C TYR A 12 0.87 -12.03 6.26
N THR A 13 0.71 -11.65 4.99
CA THR A 13 0.02 -10.45 4.54
C THR A 13 -0.72 -10.74 3.23
N ALA A 14 -1.68 -9.88 2.86
CA ALA A 14 -2.57 -10.16 1.73
C ALA A 14 -1.87 -10.15 0.36
N ASP A 15 -0.68 -9.55 0.26
CA ASP A 15 0.12 -9.47 -0.96
C ASP A 15 1.28 -10.49 -1.01
N HIS A 16 1.24 -11.50 -0.13
CA HIS A 16 2.25 -12.57 -0.07
C HIS A 16 3.65 -12.05 0.27
N THR A 17 3.73 -11.12 1.21
CA THR A 17 4.99 -10.53 1.67
C THR A 17 5.12 -10.58 3.18
N TYR A 18 6.33 -10.37 3.71
CA TYR A 18 6.52 -10.23 5.15
C TYR A 18 7.75 -9.37 5.48
N TRP A 19 7.69 -8.71 6.63
CA TRP A 19 8.78 -7.91 7.17
C TRP A 19 9.73 -8.76 8.02
N THR A 20 11.03 -8.57 7.86
CA THR A 20 12.04 -9.26 8.65
C THR A 20 13.33 -8.45 8.79
N GLY A 21 14.20 -8.86 9.71
CA GLY A 21 15.55 -8.32 9.86
C GLY A 21 16.57 -9.18 9.10
N ARG A 22 17.37 -8.56 8.22
CA ARG A 22 18.45 -9.21 7.47
C ARG A 22 19.79 -8.64 7.92
N GLN A 23 20.66 -9.49 8.45
CA GLN A 23 22.03 -9.09 8.82
C GLN A 23 22.84 -8.76 7.56
N ARG A 24 23.43 -7.56 7.49
CA ARG A 24 24.40 -7.14 6.48
C ARG A 24 25.59 -6.45 7.15
N GLY A 25 26.70 -7.17 7.26
CA GLY A 25 27.88 -6.68 7.98
C GLY A 25 27.54 -6.39 9.44
N GLU A 26 27.83 -5.17 9.90
CA GLU A 26 27.56 -4.72 11.28
C GLU A 26 26.12 -4.24 11.52
N TYR A 27 25.29 -4.16 10.47
CA TYR A 27 23.95 -3.62 10.54
C TYR A 27 22.91 -4.71 10.28
N VAL A 28 21.69 -4.48 10.75
CA VAL A 28 20.49 -5.26 10.44
C VAL A 28 19.54 -4.38 9.65
N GLU A 29 19.26 -4.79 8.43
CA GLU A 29 18.28 -4.12 7.57
C GLU A 29 16.89 -4.69 7.84
N VAL A 30 15.91 -3.81 7.95
CA VAL A 30 14.50 -4.18 7.94
C VAL A 30 14.07 -4.24 6.49
N VAL A 31 13.76 -5.45 6.04
CA VAL A 31 13.45 -5.75 4.64
C VAL A 31 12.08 -6.41 4.54
N ARG A 32 11.43 -6.17 3.41
CA ARG A 32 10.20 -6.81 3.00
C ARG A 32 10.51 -7.83 1.92
N LEU A 33 10.11 -9.07 2.15
CA LEU A 33 10.40 -10.19 1.25
C LEU A 33 9.11 -10.82 0.75
N HIS A 34 9.12 -11.32 -0.48
CA HIS A 34 8.08 -12.19 -0.97
C HIS A 34 8.12 -13.56 -0.28
N SER A 35 6.95 -14.01 0.17
CA SER A 35 6.75 -15.34 0.70
C SER A 35 7.06 -16.40 -0.35
N GLY A 36 7.81 -17.44 0.04
CA GLY A 36 8.19 -18.55 -0.83
C GLY A 36 9.45 -18.32 -1.67
N THR A 37 9.62 -17.14 -2.28
CA THR A 37 10.79 -16.83 -3.11
C THR A 37 11.92 -16.16 -2.34
N PHE A 38 11.62 -15.52 -1.20
CA PHE A 38 12.56 -14.68 -0.45
C PHE A 38 13.15 -13.52 -1.29
N ALA A 39 12.49 -13.18 -2.40
CA ALA A 39 12.87 -12.04 -3.21
C ALA A 39 12.66 -10.76 -2.39
N GLU A 40 13.67 -9.88 -2.41
CA GLU A 40 13.61 -8.60 -1.71
C GLU A 40 12.75 -7.64 -2.52
N GLU A 41 11.69 -7.14 -1.90
CA GLU A 41 10.77 -6.17 -2.50
C GLU A 41 11.11 -4.76 -2.04
N GLU A 42 11.46 -4.60 -0.77
CA GLU A 42 11.71 -3.29 -0.16
C GLU A 42 12.74 -3.40 0.96
N ILE A 43 13.60 -2.37 1.10
CA ILE A 43 14.39 -2.11 2.30
C ILE A 43 13.84 -0.85 2.94
N TRP A 44 13.36 -0.95 4.18
CA TRP A 44 12.78 0.17 4.91
C TRP A 44 13.84 1.00 5.65
N GLY A 45 14.85 0.34 6.23
CA GLY A 45 15.91 1.02 6.96
C GLY A 45 16.90 0.07 7.64
N SER A 46 18.00 0.63 8.13
CA SER A 46 19.10 -0.14 8.75
C SER A 46 19.32 0.26 10.20
N TYR A 47 19.56 -0.73 11.06
CA TYR A 47 19.78 -0.55 12.49
C TYR A 47 21.10 -1.20 12.93
N ARG A 48 21.76 -0.63 13.93
CA ARG A 48 22.93 -1.27 14.57
C ARG A 48 22.55 -2.39 15.54
N SER A 49 21.33 -2.35 16.08
CA SER A 49 20.84 -3.33 17.03
C SER A 49 19.81 -4.23 16.38
N THR A 50 20.01 -5.55 16.48
CA THR A 50 19.05 -6.56 16.03
C THR A 50 17.70 -6.38 16.72
N GLY A 51 17.68 -6.04 18.02
CA GLY A 51 16.43 -5.82 18.74
C GLY A 51 15.63 -4.63 18.18
N ALA A 52 16.32 -3.54 17.79
CA ALA A 52 15.67 -2.40 17.18
C ALA A 52 15.12 -2.72 15.78
N ALA A 53 15.89 -3.42 14.95
CA ALA A 53 15.42 -3.87 13.63
C ALA A 53 14.22 -4.82 13.73
N VAL A 54 14.27 -5.82 14.62
CA VAL A 54 13.17 -6.77 14.80
C VAL A 54 11.93 -6.07 15.35
N GLY A 55 12.08 -5.14 16.29
CA GLY A 55 10.98 -4.32 16.79
C GLY A 55 10.31 -3.50 15.69
N ALA A 56 11.10 -2.87 14.81
CA ALA A 56 10.60 -2.11 13.68
C ALA A 56 9.90 -3.03 12.64
N ALA A 57 10.50 -4.16 12.30
CA ALA A 57 9.89 -5.15 11.41
C ALA A 57 8.54 -5.64 11.95
N ALA A 58 8.43 -5.90 13.25
CA ALA A 58 7.18 -6.31 13.89
C ALA A 58 6.10 -5.21 13.84
N GLN A 59 6.49 -3.95 14.04
CA GLN A 59 5.57 -2.81 13.92
C GLN A 59 5.06 -2.65 12.48
N LEU A 60 5.94 -2.76 11.48
CA LEU A 60 5.57 -2.69 10.07
C LEU A 60 4.63 -3.83 9.69
N ALA A 61 4.93 -5.06 10.12
CA ALA A 61 4.07 -6.22 9.91
C ALA A 61 2.67 -6.01 10.52
N TYR A 62 2.60 -5.49 11.75
CA TYR A 62 1.32 -5.19 12.41
C TYR A 62 0.52 -4.13 11.64
N LEU A 63 1.15 -3.03 11.23
CA LEU A 63 0.49 -1.95 10.49
C LEU A 63 -0.04 -2.44 9.14
N GLN A 64 0.74 -3.23 8.42
CA GLN A 64 0.31 -3.82 7.16
C GLN A 64 -0.86 -4.78 7.35
N GLY A 65 -0.75 -5.72 8.30
CA GLY A 65 -1.84 -6.67 8.60
C GLY A 65 -3.12 -5.97 9.03
N LYS A 66 -3.02 -4.88 9.81
CA LYS A 66 -4.18 -4.05 10.17
C LYS A 66 -4.82 -3.41 8.93
N ALA A 67 -4.01 -2.79 8.06
CA ALA A 67 -4.51 -2.15 6.84
C ALA A 67 -5.16 -3.17 5.87
N ASP A 68 -4.59 -4.36 5.76
CA ASP A 68 -5.14 -5.45 4.95
C ASP A 68 -6.49 -5.93 5.52
N ALA A 69 -6.59 -6.12 6.84
CA ALA A 69 -7.83 -6.51 7.49
C ALA A 69 -8.93 -5.44 7.34
N GLU A 70 -8.58 -4.16 7.48
CA GLU A 70 -9.52 -3.05 7.26
C GLU A 70 -10.01 -3.03 5.80
N ARG A 71 -9.12 -3.25 4.84
CA ARG A 71 -9.45 -3.33 3.41
C ARG A 71 -10.38 -4.51 3.13
N GLU A 72 -10.06 -5.69 3.64
CA GLU A 72 -10.87 -6.90 3.47
C GLU A 72 -12.28 -6.72 4.07
N LEU A 73 -12.36 -6.18 5.29
CA LEU A 73 -13.64 -5.89 5.94
C LEU A 73 -14.48 -4.92 5.10
N LYS A 74 -13.85 -3.84 4.59
CA LYS A 74 -14.54 -2.86 3.74
C LYS A 74 -15.05 -3.49 2.45
N THR A 75 -14.25 -4.34 1.79
CA THR A 75 -14.66 -5.03 0.56
C THR A 75 -15.85 -5.96 0.84
N ARG A 76 -15.73 -6.83 1.84
CA ARG A 76 -16.81 -7.77 2.21
C ARG A 76 -18.09 -7.05 2.62
N LEU A 77 -17.97 -5.93 3.33
CA LEU A 77 -19.13 -5.14 3.72
C LEU A 77 -19.86 -4.58 2.50
N HIS A 78 -19.13 -4.01 1.53
CA HIS A 78 -19.75 -3.53 0.29
C HIS A 78 -20.41 -4.66 -0.49
N GLU A 79 -19.74 -5.80 -0.65
CA GLU A 79 -20.30 -6.97 -1.35
C GLU A 79 -21.61 -7.45 -0.71
N VAL A 80 -21.67 -7.49 0.63
CA VAL A 80 -22.88 -7.89 1.35
C VAL A 80 -23.98 -6.85 1.18
N LEU A 81 -23.67 -5.55 1.31
CA LEU A 81 -24.64 -4.48 1.13
C LEU A 81 -25.22 -4.49 -0.30
N ASP A 82 -24.37 -4.65 -1.31
CA ASP A 82 -24.78 -4.79 -2.70
C ASP A 82 -25.70 -6.01 -2.89
N SER A 83 -25.38 -7.15 -2.26
CA SER A 83 -26.17 -8.39 -2.39
C SER A 83 -27.59 -8.28 -1.84
N ILE A 84 -27.83 -7.42 -0.84
CA ILE A 84 -29.15 -7.19 -0.24
C ILE A 84 -29.84 -5.93 -0.78
N GLY A 85 -29.28 -5.30 -1.82
CA GLY A 85 -29.84 -4.10 -2.44
C GLY A 85 -29.69 -2.82 -1.60
N LEU A 86 -28.83 -2.83 -0.58
CA LEU A 86 -28.44 -1.66 0.22
C LEU A 86 -27.09 -1.06 -0.21
N GLY A 87 -26.54 -1.57 -1.30
CA GLY A 87 -25.35 -1.04 -1.96
C GLY A 87 -25.48 0.43 -2.29
N ALA A 88 -24.41 1.21 -2.07
CA ALA A 88 -24.39 2.58 -2.54
C ALA A 88 -24.44 2.56 -4.08
N LEU A 89 -25.45 3.22 -4.67
CA LEU A 89 -25.48 3.43 -6.10
C LEU A 89 -24.23 4.23 -6.52
N PRO A 90 -23.61 3.92 -7.66
CA PRO A 90 -22.46 4.67 -8.13
C PRO A 90 -22.85 6.16 -8.21
N VAL A 91 -22.18 6.98 -7.40
CA VAL A 91 -22.31 8.43 -7.49
C VAL A 91 -21.63 8.81 -8.81
N VAL A 92 -22.43 9.05 -9.84
CA VAL A 92 -21.94 9.63 -11.09
C VAL A 92 -21.41 11.01 -10.72
N ALA A 93 -20.09 11.19 -10.80
CA ALA A 93 -19.49 12.51 -10.64
C ALA A 93 -20.14 13.44 -11.69
N PRO A 94 -20.59 14.65 -11.31
CA PRO A 94 -21.10 15.59 -12.29
C PRO A 94 -20.01 15.83 -13.34
N ASP A 95 -20.43 15.83 -14.60
CA ASP A 95 -19.55 16.11 -15.74
C ASP A 95 -19.07 17.57 -15.61
N LEU A 96 -17.91 17.76 -14.99
CA LEU A 96 -17.22 19.02 -14.98
C LEU A 96 -16.62 19.18 -16.37
N THR A 97 -17.43 19.66 -17.33
CA THR A 97 -16.88 20.27 -18.54
C THR A 97 -15.82 21.27 -18.09
N PRO A 98 -14.59 21.22 -18.61
CA PRO A 98 -13.59 22.23 -18.30
C PRO A 98 -14.19 23.59 -18.65
N HIS A 99 -14.59 24.35 -17.62
CA HIS A 99 -14.96 25.73 -17.86
C HIS A 99 -13.74 26.40 -18.47
N GLU A 100 -13.97 27.03 -19.62
CA GLU A 100 -13.00 27.81 -20.38
C GLU A 100 -11.99 28.45 -19.45
N THR A 101 -10.73 28.19 -19.76
CA THR A 101 -9.57 28.81 -19.12
C THR A 101 -9.89 30.28 -18.92
N ALA A 102 -10.00 30.72 -17.67
CA ALA A 102 -10.17 32.13 -17.36
C ALA A 102 -9.02 32.87 -18.03
N GLN A 103 -9.32 33.53 -19.15
CA GLN A 103 -8.38 34.37 -19.85
C GLN A 103 -8.10 35.54 -18.91
N LEU A 104 -6.96 35.45 -18.21
CA LEU A 104 -6.41 36.58 -17.49
C LEU A 104 -6.31 37.73 -18.50
N PRO A 105 -6.87 38.92 -18.20
CA PRO A 105 -6.70 40.07 -19.07
C PRO A 105 -5.20 40.29 -19.26
N ALA A 106 -4.77 40.42 -20.52
CA ALA A 106 -3.40 40.73 -20.85
C ALA A 106 -3.03 42.04 -20.14
N ASP A 107 -1.98 42.02 -19.33
CA ASP A 107 -1.37 43.21 -18.79
C ASP A 107 -1.06 44.16 -19.95
N ASP A 108 -1.71 45.31 -19.94
CA ASP A 108 -1.40 46.44 -20.80
C ASP A 108 -0.01 46.95 -20.42
N LEU A 109 1.02 46.40 -21.06
CA LEU A 109 2.36 46.98 -21.11
C LEU A 109 2.31 48.23 -21.99
N GLY A 110 1.68 49.27 -21.44
CA GLY A 110 1.73 50.64 -21.93
C GLY A 110 3.14 51.20 -21.77
N SER A 111 3.96 50.98 -22.79
CA SER A 111 5.15 51.78 -23.08
C SER A 111 4.72 53.19 -23.52
N GLY A 112 5.11 54.23 -22.79
CA GLY A 112 4.78 55.61 -23.16
C GLY A 112 5.45 56.66 -22.28
N ARG A 113 6.68 57.00 -22.67
CA ARG A 113 7.46 58.24 -22.45
C ARG A 113 7.04 59.23 -21.36
#